data_AF-A0A3A6DJR3-F1
#
_entry.id   AF-A0A3A6DJR3-F1
#
_cell.length_a   1.000
_cell.length_b   1.000
_cell.length_c   1.000
_cell.angle_alpha   90.00
_cell.angle_beta   90.00
_cell.angle_gamma   90.00
#
_symmetry.space_group_name_H-M   'P 1'
#
loop_
_entity.id
_entity.type
_entity.pdbx_description
1 polymer ?
#
loop_
_entity_poly.entity_id
_entity_poly.type
_entity_poly.pdbx_seq_one_letter_code
_entity_poly.pdbx_strand_id
1 'polypeptide(L)'
;MNRIKFMNIYIDNVTTQEAISIIKYNIMENKRMYIVTPNVDHIVKLQENETFLKAYLSAGLIAVDGTPIMFASKWFGSPLKEKITGPRLTENVIRMAAENKYSVFFLGAGHGVADMAAKNMLCKYPGFIYAGSYSPKFGFENDKDEIDKIINIINSSYAQIVITGMGSPKTEILLSNIYDKLNANVSMSIGAAIDFMAGNIKRCPEWINKIGMEWFYRFIKDYKRMWRRYFVEDIKFFSLIVKEKKNIRREKMKLVEMKKVDFSFSDNRGTLNQLVHNGYEQVNVLFTKKGVERGGHFHKDSVECFFVVSGSVNVTAQLNGIIEHYSFKKDDFFQINKSVIHSMSYPEDCILVAMYDKCVEREDGYKDIFPE
;
A
#
# COMPACT_ATOMS: atom_id res chain seq x y z
N MET A 1 4.89 -5.82 -12.82
CA MET A 1 3.93 -6.18 -11.77
C MET A 1 3.35 -4.89 -11.21
N ASN A 2 2.01 -4.79 -11.07
CA ASN A 2 1.41 -3.59 -10.49
C ASN A 2 1.45 -3.71 -8.96
N ARG A 3 2.17 -2.79 -8.31
CA ARG A 3 2.40 -2.79 -6.87
C ARG A 3 1.75 -1.55 -6.28
N ILE A 4 0.85 -1.73 -5.32
CA ILE A 4 0.11 -0.65 -4.68
C ILE A 4 0.72 -0.34 -3.31
N LYS A 5 0.86 0.95 -2.98
CA LYS A 5 1.21 1.36 -1.62
C LYS A 5 0.03 1.05 -0.69
N PHE A 6 0.33 0.44 0.44
CA PHE A 6 -0.65 0.15 1.48
C PHE A 6 0.01 0.43 2.83
N MET A 7 -0.24 1.63 3.37
CA MET A 7 0.45 2.14 4.56
C MET A 7 1.98 2.20 4.33
N ASN A 8 2.77 1.58 5.21
CA ASN A 8 4.23 1.57 5.16
C ASN A 8 4.81 0.43 4.31
N ILE A 9 3.99 -0.43 3.70
CA ILE A 9 4.43 -1.48 2.78
C ILE A 9 3.80 -1.29 1.40
N TYR A 10 4.18 -2.18 0.50
CA TYR A 10 3.51 -2.38 -0.76
C TYR A 10 2.83 -3.73 -0.82
N ILE A 11 1.80 -3.83 -1.66
CA ILE A 11 1.09 -5.07 -1.96
C ILE A 11 1.05 -5.25 -3.47
N ASP A 12 1.33 -6.46 -3.94
CA ASP A 12 1.27 -6.77 -5.36
C ASP A 12 -0.18 -7.08 -5.76
N ASN A 13 -0.73 -6.26 -6.66
CA ASN A 13 -2.12 -6.33 -7.08
C ASN A 13 -2.31 -7.36 -8.20
N VAL A 14 -2.19 -8.63 -7.81
CA VAL A 14 -2.19 -9.78 -8.73
C VAL A 14 -3.29 -10.77 -8.40
N THR A 15 -3.71 -11.56 -9.39
CA THR A 15 -4.49 -12.78 -9.18
C THR A 15 -3.60 -13.96 -8.82
N THR A 16 -4.19 -15.05 -8.35
CA THR A 16 -3.49 -16.31 -8.06
C THR A 16 -2.78 -16.82 -9.31
N GLN A 17 -3.43 -16.73 -10.49
CA GLN A 17 -2.83 -17.18 -11.76
C GLN A 17 -1.65 -16.29 -12.17
N GLU A 18 -1.78 -14.97 -12.00
CA GLU A 18 -0.69 -14.02 -12.25
C GLU A 18 0.49 -14.28 -11.28
N ALA A 19 0.23 -14.51 -10.00
CA ALA A 19 1.25 -14.87 -9.00
C ALA A 19 2.01 -16.15 -9.38
N ILE A 20 1.29 -17.21 -9.78
CA ILE A 20 1.90 -18.47 -10.23
C ILE A 20 2.73 -18.27 -11.50
N SER A 21 2.28 -17.42 -12.42
CA SER A 21 3.03 -17.08 -13.64
C SER A 21 4.33 -16.34 -13.32
N ILE A 22 4.28 -15.40 -12.37
CA ILE A 22 5.47 -14.69 -11.87
C ILE A 22 6.46 -15.66 -11.23
N ILE A 23 5.97 -16.59 -10.40
CA ILE A 23 6.80 -17.63 -9.77
C ILE A 23 7.48 -18.48 -10.83
N LYS A 24 6.71 -19.00 -11.79
CA LYS A 24 7.24 -19.83 -12.87
C LYS A 24 8.28 -19.08 -13.71
N TYR A 25 8.01 -17.84 -14.07
CA TYR A 25 8.95 -16.99 -14.80
C TYR A 25 10.26 -16.78 -14.03
N ASN A 26 10.21 -16.52 -12.72
CA ASN A 26 11.42 -16.37 -11.92
C ASN A 26 12.26 -17.66 -11.87
N ILE A 27 11.62 -18.83 -11.77
CA ILE A 27 12.33 -20.11 -11.83
C ILE A 27 12.98 -20.31 -13.21
N MET A 28 12.26 -20.03 -14.30
CA MET A 28 12.77 -20.16 -15.68
C MET A 28 13.96 -19.23 -15.95
N GLU A 29 13.90 -17.99 -15.48
CA GLU A 29 14.95 -16.99 -15.64
C GLU A 29 16.09 -17.13 -14.61
N ASN A 30 16.07 -18.21 -13.81
CA ASN A 30 17.00 -18.46 -12.72
C ASN A 30 17.16 -17.27 -11.75
N LYS A 31 16.07 -16.55 -11.49
CA LYS A 31 16.01 -15.43 -10.54
C LYS A 31 15.62 -15.93 -9.15
N ARG A 32 16.09 -15.22 -8.14
CA ARG A 32 15.80 -15.50 -6.73
C ARG A 32 14.78 -14.50 -6.21
N MET A 33 13.77 -15.00 -5.52
CA MET A 33 12.85 -14.16 -4.77
C MET A 33 12.28 -14.91 -3.57
N TYR A 34 11.76 -14.16 -2.61
CA TYR A 34 10.89 -14.71 -1.60
C TYR A 34 9.52 -14.03 -1.57
N ILE A 35 8.54 -14.82 -1.13
CA ILE A 35 7.13 -14.46 -1.13
C ILE A 35 6.65 -14.37 0.31
N VAL A 36 5.88 -13.32 0.60
CA VAL A 36 5.24 -13.11 1.90
C VAL A 36 3.75 -12.87 1.71
N THR A 37 2.95 -13.28 2.71
CA THR A 37 1.49 -13.13 2.65
C THR A 37 0.95 -12.38 3.87
N PRO A 38 0.92 -11.03 3.86
CA PRO A 38 0.48 -10.27 5.02
C PRO A 38 -1.02 -10.49 5.27
N ASN A 39 -1.34 -10.74 6.53
CA ASN A 39 -2.69 -10.65 7.08
C ASN A 39 -2.79 -9.43 8.02
N VAL A 40 -3.95 -9.18 8.62
CA VAL A 40 -4.19 -8.00 9.48
C VAL A 40 -3.15 -7.88 10.61
N ASP A 41 -2.89 -8.98 11.32
CA ASP A 41 -1.89 -9.03 12.39
C ASP A 41 -0.49 -8.64 11.89
N HIS A 42 -0.12 -9.07 10.69
CA HIS A 42 1.16 -8.68 10.09
C HIS A 42 1.17 -7.17 9.81
N ILE A 43 0.11 -6.62 9.20
CA ILE A 43 0.03 -5.17 8.89
C ILE A 43 0.18 -4.32 10.16
N VAL A 44 -0.45 -4.73 11.27
CA VAL A 44 -0.31 -4.04 12.57
C VAL A 44 1.13 -4.11 13.06
N LYS A 45 1.73 -5.31 13.11
CA LYS A 45 3.11 -5.50 13.58
C LYS A 45 4.15 -4.77 12.72
N LEU A 46 3.90 -4.65 11.41
CA LEU A 46 4.75 -3.93 10.48
C LEU A 46 4.84 -2.42 10.80
N GLN A 47 3.87 -1.85 11.52
CA GLN A 47 3.95 -0.45 11.95
C GLN A 47 4.92 -0.21 13.11
N GLU A 48 5.21 -1.26 13.88
CA GLU A 48 5.93 -1.16 15.16
C GLU A 48 7.30 -1.88 15.14
N ASN A 49 7.57 -2.72 14.13
CA ASN A 49 8.78 -3.54 14.04
C ASN A 49 9.56 -3.26 12.73
N GLU A 50 10.66 -2.52 12.84
CA GLU A 50 11.49 -2.15 11.70
C GLU A 50 12.14 -3.34 10.98
N THR A 51 12.60 -4.34 11.71
CA THR A 51 13.23 -5.54 11.11
C THR A 51 12.20 -6.32 10.29
N PHE A 52 10.98 -6.45 10.81
CA PHE A 52 9.88 -7.08 10.10
C PHE A 52 9.46 -6.24 8.87
N LEU A 53 9.44 -4.92 9.00
CA LEU A 53 9.16 -4.02 7.88
C LEU A 53 10.18 -4.17 6.75
N LYS A 54 11.48 -4.17 7.07
CA LYS A 54 12.56 -4.41 6.10
C LYS A 54 12.37 -5.74 5.36
N ALA A 55 11.95 -6.78 6.09
CA ALA A 55 11.66 -8.09 5.49
C ALA A 55 10.48 -8.05 4.50
N TYR A 56 9.51 -7.14 4.64
CA TYR A 56 8.45 -6.96 3.64
C TYR A 56 8.90 -6.11 2.46
N LEU A 57 9.64 -5.04 2.70
CA LEU A 57 10.10 -4.13 1.64
C LEU A 57 11.01 -4.82 0.62
N SER A 58 11.80 -5.80 1.06
CA SER A 58 12.71 -6.59 0.21
C SER A 58 12.04 -7.80 -0.48
N ALA A 59 10.75 -8.07 -0.22
CA ALA A 59 10.06 -9.23 -0.77
C ALA A 59 9.77 -9.06 -2.27
N GLY A 60 10.03 -10.14 -3.03
CA GLY A 60 9.82 -10.16 -4.49
C GLY A 60 8.35 -10.28 -4.88
N LEU A 61 7.51 -10.85 -4.00
CA LEU A 61 6.06 -10.88 -4.14
C LEU A 61 5.37 -10.77 -2.77
N ILE A 62 4.42 -9.85 -2.65
CA ILE A 62 3.64 -9.58 -1.44
C ILE A 62 2.16 -9.81 -1.76
N ALA A 63 1.63 -10.98 -1.41
CA ALA A 63 0.27 -11.40 -1.77
C ALA A 63 -0.66 -11.38 -0.55
N VAL A 64 -1.79 -10.67 -0.61
CA VAL A 64 -2.62 -10.43 0.58
C VAL A 64 -3.42 -11.65 1.03
N ASP A 65 -3.31 -11.93 2.33
CA ASP A 65 -4.09 -12.95 3.04
C ASP A 65 -5.06 -12.30 4.03
N GLY A 66 -6.18 -11.77 3.52
CA GLY A 66 -7.24 -11.29 4.41
C GLY A 66 -8.32 -10.44 3.74
N THR A 67 -9.59 -10.78 4.00
CA THR A 67 -10.75 -9.99 3.55
C THR A 67 -10.75 -8.55 4.08
N PRO A 68 -10.35 -8.24 5.33
CA PRO A 68 -10.31 -6.86 5.81
C PRO A 68 -9.36 -5.96 5.00
N ILE A 69 -8.21 -6.49 4.57
CA ILE A 69 -7.25 -5.76 3.73
C ILE A 69 -7.84 -5.49 2.35
N MET A 70 -8.56 -6.47 1.77
CA MET A 70 -9.29 -6.28 0.51
C MET A 70 -10.31 -5.14 0.62
N PHE A 71 -11.09 -5.08 1.70
CA PHE A 71 -12.05 -3.98 1.92
C PHE A 71 -11.35 -2.63 2.11
N ALA A 72 -10.26 -2.59 2.87
CA ALA A 72 -9.48 -1.37 3.07
C ALA A 72 -8.91 -0.85 1.73
N SER A 73 -8.40 -1.73 0.86
CA SER A 73 -7.89 -1.35 -0.46
C SER A 73 -8.96 -0.70 -1.35
N LYS A 74 -10.20 -1.24 -1.33
CA LYS A 74 -11.36 -0.64 -2.00
C LYS A 74 -11.67 0.74 -1.42
N TRP A 75 -11.65 0.86 -0.09
CA TRP A 75 -11.94 2.14 0.58
C TRP A 75 -10.89 3.20 0.31
N PHE A 76 -9.61 2.82 0.14
CA PHE A 76 -8.53 3.72 -0.27
C PHE A 76 -8.65 4.18 -1.73
N GLY A 77 -9.42 3.47 -2.56
CA GLY A 77 -9.59 3.75 -3.98
C GLY A 77 -8.59 3.01 -4.87
N SER A 78 -7.91 2.00 -4.33
CA SER A 78 -6.92 1.15 -5.00
C SER A 78 -7.29 -0.34 -4.78
N PRO A 79 -8.40 -0.83 -5.38
CA PRO A 79 -8.92 -2.15 -5.10
C PRO A 79 -7.94 -3.26 -5.52
N LEU A 80 -7.67 -4.18 -4.59
CA LEU A 80 -6.96 -5.42 -4.87
C LEU A 80 -7.84 -6.38 -5.69
N LYS A 81 -7.24 -7.07 -6.66
CA LYS A 81 -7.90 -8.03 -7.56
C LYS A 81 -8.41 -9.26 -6.82
N GLU A 82 -7.57 -9.86 -5.98
CA GLU A 82 -7.86 -11.15 -5.36
C GLU A 82 -7.24 -11.31 -3.97
N LYS A 83 -7.96 -12.00 -3.08
CA LYS A 83 -7.42 -12.51 -1.81
C LYS A 83 -6.66 -13.81 -2.07
N ILE A 84 -5.35 -13.81 -1.84
CA ILE A 84 -4.47 -14.95 -2.06
C ILE A 84 -4.01 -15.46 -0.69
N THR A 85 -4.71 -16.46 -0.15
CA THR A 85 -4.33 -17.03 1.14
C THR A 85 -3.07 -17.86 0.99
N GLY A 86 -2.27 -17.88 2.06
CA GLY A 86 -1.03 -18.63 2.06
C GLY A 86 -1.19 -20.11 1.65
N PRO A 87 -1.99 -20.91 2.38
CA PRO A 87 -2.16 -22.33 2.07
C PRO A 87 -2.67 -22.61 0.65
N ARG A 88 -3.51 -21.72 0.10
CA ARG A 88 -4.00 -21.83 -1.28
C ARG A 88 -2.90 -21.53 -2.29
N LEU A 89 -2.08 -20.50 -2.05
CA LEU A 89 -0.93 -20.20 -2.91
C LEU A 89 0.05 -21.36 -2.91
N THR A 90 0.41 -21.91 -1.74
CA THR A 90 1.30 -23.07 -1.62
C THR A 90 0.81 -24.26 -2.44
N GLU A 91 -0.48 -24.58 -2.35
CA GLU A 91 -1.04 -25.71 -3.10
C GLU A 91 -0.97 -25.50 -4.62
N ASN A 92 -1.23 -24.28 -5.10
CA ASN A 92 -1.10 -23.96 -6.52
C ASN A 92 0.37 -24.00 -6.97
N VAL A 93 1.31 -23.57 -6.11
CA VAL A 93 2.76 -23.68 -6.38
C VAL A 93 3.20 -25.13 -6.44
N ILE A 94 2.73 -25.99 -5.53
CA ILE A 94 3.06 -27.42 -5.56
C ILE A 94 2.52 -28.10 -6.81
N ARG A 95 1.28 -27.79 -7.20
CA ARG A 95 0.72 -28.30 -8.46
C ARG A 95 1.58 -27.86 -9.65
N MET A 96 1.91 -26.58 -9.73
CA MET A 96 2.78 -26.04 -10.79
C MET A 96 4.17 -26.69 -10.76
N ALA A 97 4.75 -26.90 -9.58
CA ALA A 97 6.03 -27.58 -9.41
C ALA A 97 5.96 -29.03 -9.92
N ALA A 98 4.91 -29.76 -9.60
CA ALA A 98 4.72 -31.13 -10.07
C ALA A 98 4.57 -31.22 -11.59
N GLU A 99 3.83 -30.29 -12.20
CA GLU A 99 3.64 -30.21 -13.67
C GLU A 99 4.95 -29.89 -14.41
N ASN A 100 5.84 -29.11 -13.80
CA ASN A 100 7.09 -28.63 -14.42
C ASN A 100 8.34 -29.31 -13.86
N LYS A 101 8.18 -30.34 -13.01
CA LYS A 101 9.26 -31.09 -12.35
C LYS A 101 10.22 -30.21 -11.54
N TYR A 102 9.67 -29.23 -10.81
CA TYR A 102 10.45 -28.44 -9.87
C TYR A 102 10.54 -29.12 -8.51
N SER A 103 11.75 -29.14 -7.95
CA SER A 103 12.04 -29.74 -6.64
C SER A 103 11.65 -28.81 -5.49
N VAL A 104 11.02 -29.39 -4.45
CA VAL A 104 10.44 -28.64 -3.33
C VAL A 104 11.03 -29.10 -2.00
N PHE A 105 11.50 -28.16 -1.20
CA PHE A 105 12.00 -28.38 0.16
C PHE A 105 11.08 -27.76 1.21
N PHE A 106 10.92 -28.44 2.34
CA PHE A 106 10.11 -27.97 3.47
C PHE A 106 10.99 -27.56 4.65
N LEU A 107 10.89 -26.30 5.09
CA LEU A 107 11.64 -25.77 6.23
C LEU A 107 10.70 -25.42 7.40
N GLY A 108 10.88 -26.09 8.54
CA GLY A 108 10.06 -25.93 9.75
C GLY A 108 8.97 -26.99 9.89
N ALA A 109 7.85 -26.60 10.50
CA ALA A 109 6.79 -27.47 11.02
C ALA A 109 7.23 -28.39 12.19
N GLY A 110 6.28 -29.08 12.80
CA GLY A 110 6.57 -30.04 13.87
C GLY A 110 7.31 -31.28 13.37
N HIS A 111 7.89 -32.05 14.29
CA HIS A 111 8.57 -33.31 13.97
C HIS A 111 7.65 -34.26 13.19
N GLY A 112 8.10 -34.76 12.03
CA GLY A 112 7.36 -35.67 11.14
C GLY A 112 6.23 -35.02 10.33
N VAL A 113 5.92 -33.73 10.56
CA VAL A 113 4.84 -33.04 9.84
C VAL A 113 5.23 -32.78 8.38
N ALA A 114 6.48 -32.36 8.13
CA ALA A 114 6.97 -32.12 6.78
C ALA A 114 7.00 -33.41 5.93
N ASP A 115 7.41 -34.55 6.51
CA ASP A 115 7.42 -35.84 5.82
C ASP A 115 6.00 -36.32 5.49
N MET A 116 5.06 -36.13 6.43
CA MET A 116 3.64 -36.44 6.18
C MET A 116 3.06 -35.55 5.07
N ALA A 117 3.39 -34.25 5.09
CA ALA A 117 3.00 -33.34 4.01
C ALA A 117 3.56 -33.80 2.66
N ALA A 118 4.83 -34.22 2.60
CA ALA A 118 5.45 -34.71 1.38
C ALA A 118 4.75 -35.96 0.86
N LYS A 119 4.46 -36.93 1.74
CA LYS A 119 3.72 -38.15 1.38
C LYS A 119 2.34 -37.82 0.80
N ASN A 120 1.58 -36.93 1.44
CA ASN A 120 0.27 -36.53 0.95
C ASN A 120 0.35 -35.80 -0.41
N MET A 121 1.37 -34.97 -0.61
CA MET A 121 1.56 -34.26 -1.89
C MET A 121 2.00 -35.20 -3.02
N LEU A 122 2.83 -36.21 -2.74
CA LEU A 122 3.17 -37.27 -3.70
C LEU A 122 1.93 -38.06 -4.14
N CYS A 123 1.05 -38.41 -3.21
CA CYS A 123 -0.22 -39.08 -3.54
C CYS A 123 -1.15 -38.19 -4.37
N LYS A 124 -1.19 -36.89 -4.09
CA LYS A 124 -2.10 -35.95 -4.75
C LYS A 124 -1.59 -35.49 -6.12
N TYR A 125 -0.27 -35.35 -6.27
CA TYR A 125 0.40 -34.82 -7.46
C TYR A 125 1.56 -35.73 -7.84
N PRO A 126 1.36 -36.72 -8.74
CA PRO A 126 2.38 -37.73 -9.06
C PRO A 126 3.71 -37.18 -9.58
N GLY A 127 3.75 -35.96 -10.14
CA GLY A 127 4.97 -35.29 -10.59
C GLY A 127 5.73 -34.51 -9.51
N PHE A 128 5.24 -34.49 -8.26
CA PHE A 128 5.86 -33.74 -7.17
C PHE A 128 7.23 -34.31 -6.81
N ILE A 129 8.25 -33.46 -6.75
CA ILE A 129 9.62 -33.82 -6.39
C ILE A 129 9.91 -33.29 -5.00
N TYR A 130 10.04 -34.21 -4.04
CA TYR A 130 10.41 -33.89 -2.67
C TYR A 130 11.94 -33.83 -2.54
N ALA A 131 12.49 -32.64 -2.32
CA ALA A 131 13.93 -32.42 -2.16
C ALA A 131 14.42 -32.69 -0.72
N GLY A 132 13.51 -32.70 0.25
CA GLY A 132 13.80 -32.95 1.65
C GLY A 132 13.09 -31.99 2.58
N SER A 133 13.36 -32.14 3.88
CA SER A 133 12.90 -31.21 4.89
C SER A 133 13.92 -31.02 6.01
N TYR A 134 13.78 -29.91 6.72
CA TYR A 134 14.53 -29.65 7.94
C TYR A 134 13.68 -28.80 8.88
N SER A 135 13.65 -29.16 10.16
CA SER A 135 13.01 -28.34 11.19
C SER A 135 14.06 -27.92 12.22
N PRO A 136 14.49 -26.64 12.22
CA PRO A 136 15.42 -26.16 13.24
C PRO A 136 14.75 -26.13 14.62
N LYS A 137 15.57 -26.18 15.68
CA LYS A 137 15.09 -26.05 17.07
C LYS A 137 14.59 -24.64 17.35
N PHE A 138 13.71 -24.49 18.35
CA PHE A 138 13.31 -23.16 18.81
C PHE A 138 14.53 -22.32 19.25
N GLY A 139 14.58 -21.06 18.81
CA GLY A 139 15.67 -20.15 19.13
C GLY A 139 16.81 -20.13 18.10
N PHE A 140 16.72 -20.93 17.03
CA PHE A 140 17.73 -20.97 15.96
C PHE A 140 18.00 -19.62 15.31
N GLU A 141 17.05 -18.67 15.38
CA GLU A 141 17.20 -17.33 14.81
C GLU A 141 18.42 -16.55 15.33
N ASN A 142 18.96 -16.93 16.50
CA ASN A 142 20.13 -16.29 17.11
C ASN A 142 21.42 -17.11 16.94
N ASP A 143 21.34 -18.28 16.30
CA ASP A 143 22.44 -19.21 16.11
C ASP A 143 22.92 -19.16 14.66
N LYS A 144 24.07 -18.51 14.44
CA LYS A 144 24.64 -18.35 13.09
C LYS A 144 25.02 -19.70 12.46
N ASP A 145 25.53 -20.64 13.26
CA ASP A 145 25.95 -21.94 12.76
C ASP A 145 24.72 -22.75 12.30
N GLU A 146 23.61 -22.64 13.03
CA GLU A 146 22.34 -23.26 12.63
C GLU A 146 21.73 -22.60 11.38
N ILE A 147 21.87 -21.27 11.20
CA ILE A 147 21.47 -20.58 9.97
C ILE A 147 22.31 -21.04 8.77
N ASP A 148 23.64 -21.12 8.92
CA ASP A 148 24.53 -21.59 7.85
C ASP A 148 24.26 -23.06 7.52
N LYS A 149 23.96 -23.88 8.52
CA LYS A 149 23.50 -25.26 8.32
C LYS A 149 22.18 -25.33 7.54
N ILE A 150 21.19 -24.47 7.83
CA ILE A 150 19.94 -24.40 7.06
C ILE A 150 20.25 -24.10 5.59
N ILE A 151 21.10 -23.10 5.31
CA ILE A 151 21.50 -22.74 3.94
C ILE A 151 22.16 -23.93 3.24
N ASN A 152 23.09 -24.61 3.91
CA ASN A 152 23.82 -25.74 3.36
C ASN A 152 22.92 -26.94 3.04
N ILE A 153 21.99 -27.28 3.94
CA ILE A 153 21.03 -28.38 3.71
C ILE A 153 20.12 -28.07 2.52
N ILE A 154 19.58 -26.85 2.44
CA ILE A 154 18.72 -26.44 1.32
C ILE A 154 19.51 -26.49 0.01
N ASN A 155 20.71 -25.91 -0.04
CA ASN A 155 21.52 -25.88 -1.26
C ASN A 155 21.95 -27.27 -1.71
N SER A 156 22.30 -28.16 -0.78
CA SER A 156 22.69 -29.55 -1.08
C SER A 156 21.52 -30.41 -1.54
N SER A 157 20.29 -30.02 -1.24
CA SER A 157 19.08 -30.72 -1.70
C SER A 157 18.69 -30.41 -3.15
N TYR A 158 19.36 -29.43 -3.78
CA TYR A 158 19.03 -28.92 -5.13
C TYR A 158 17.56 -28.49 -5.27
N ALA A 159 16.95 -28.01 -4.17
CA ALA A 159 15.60 -27.49 -4.19
C ALA A 159 15.51 -26.20 -5.03
N GLN A 160 14.50 -26.12 -5.88
CA GLN A 160 14.16 -24.89 -6.62
C GLN A 160 13.14 -24.04 -5.87
N ILE A 161 12.33 -24.68 -5.04
CA ILE A 161 11.30 -24.03 -4.23
C ILE A 161 11.47 -24.42 -2.76
N VAL A 162 11.44 -23.43 -1.86
CA VAL A 162 11.46 -23.63 -0.41
C VAL A 162 10.14 -23.13 0.19
N ILE A 163 9.38 -24.02 0.83
CA ILE A 163 8.19 -23.66 1.59
C ILE A 163 8.53 -23.69 3.07
N THR A 164 8.22 -22.59 3.76
CA THR A 164 8.59 -22.42 5.16
C THR A 164 7.36 -22.35 6.06
N GLY A 165 7.46 -22.93 7.27
CA GLY A 165 6.37 -23.05 8.24
C GLY A 165 6.82 -22.93 9.69
N MET A 166 7.49 -21.83 10.05
CA MET A 166 8.00 -21.57 11.40
C MET A 166 7.26 -20.43 12.13
N GLY A 167 6.28 -19.81 11.45
CA GLY A 167 5.49 -18.70 11.98
C GLY A 167 6.11 -17.32 11.70
N SER A 168 5.27 -16.30 11.82
CA SER A 168 5.60 -14.90 11.64
C SER A 168 5.91 -14.24 13.00
N PRO A 169 6.88 -13.32 13.10
CA PRO A 169 7.67 -12.72 12.02
C PRO A 169 8.95 -13.48 11.63
N LYS A 170 9.25 -14.59 12.33
CA LYS A 170 10.53 -15.31 12.23
C LYS A 170 10.87 -15.72 10.80
N THR A 171 9.86 -16.22 10.09
CA THR A 171 10.03 -16.76 8.76
C THR A 171 10.37 -15.68 7.74
N GLU A 172 9.66 -14.55 7.78
CA GLU A 172 9.91 -13.42 6.89
C GLU A 172 11.30 -12.83 7.11
N ILE A 173 11.69 -12.64 8.37
CA ILE A 173 13.01 -12.09 8.73
C ILE A 173 14.13 -13.05 8.32
N LEU A 174 13.96 -14.36 8.55
CA LEU A 174 14.95 -15.35 8.11
C LEU A 174 15.12 -15.28 6.59
N LEU A 175 14.02 -15.37 5.84
CA LEU A 175 14.08 -15.39 4.38
C LEU A 175 14.69 -14.11 3.83
N SER A 176 14.37 -12.93 4.37
CA SER A 176 14.97 -11.69 3.91
C SER A 176 16.50 -11.65 4.07
N ASN A 177 17.04 -12.43 5.01
CA ASN A 177 18.48 -12.48 5.31
C ASN A 177 19.24 -13.57 4.56
N ILE A 178 18.54 -14.57 4.00
CA ILE A 178 19.21 -15.74 3.41
C ILE A 178 18.81 -16.05 1.97
N TYR A 179 17.71 -15.49 1.43
CA TYR A 179 17.17 -15.90 0.13
C TYR A 179 18.17 -15.72 -1.03
N ASP A 180 19.06 -14.74 -0.92
CA ASP A 180 20.13 -14.44 -1.87
C ASP A 180 21.29 -15.45 -1.79
N LYS A 181 21.46 -16.14 -0.66
CA LYS A 181 22.42 -17.22 -0.44
C LYS A 181 21.88 -18.62 -0.79
N LEU A 182 20.57 -18.73 -1.02
CA LEU A 182 19.95 -19.98 -1.44
C LEU A 182 20.13 -20.17 -2.95
N ASN A 183 20.38 -21.42 -3.36
CA ASN A 183 20.32 -21.83 -4.77
C ASN A 183 18.87 -21.97 -5.26
N ALA A 184 17.91 -22.07 -4.34
CA ALA A 184 16.50 -22.06 -4.66
C ALA A 184 16.07 -20.74 -5.30
N ASN A 185 15.25 -20.82 -6.35
CA ASN A 185 14.72 -19.65 -7.04
C ASN A 185 13.61 -18.97 -6.25
N VAL A 186 12.80 -19.74 -5.52
CA VAL A 186 11.62 -19.20 -4.82
C VAL A 186 11.53 -19.74 -3.41
N SER A 187 11.51 -18.84 -2.44
CA SER A 187 11.23 -19.17 -1.04
C SER A 187 9.90 -18.54 -0.61
N MET A 188 9.13 -19.23 0.22
CA MET A 188 7.78 -18.74 0.58
C MET A 188 7.53 -18.79 2.09
N SER A 189 7.24 -17.64 2.68
CA SER A 189 6.78 -17.51 4.08
C SER A 189 5.27 -17.71 4.16
N ILE A 190 4.85 -18.94 4.46
CA ILE A 190 3.42 -19.32 4.36
C ILE A 190 2.91 -20.08 5.58
N GLY A 191 3.18 -19.55 6.77
CA GLY A 191 2.51 -19.93 8.02
C GLY A 191 2.29 -21.43 8.18
N ALA A 192 1.03 -21.84 8.43
CA ALA A 192 0.66 -23.22 8.69
C ALA A 192 0.42 -24.08 7.42
N ALA A 193 0.93 -23.68 6.25
CA ALA A 193 0.66 -24.40 4.99
C ALA A 193 1.15 -25.85 5.04
N ILE A 194 2.30 -26.12 5.67
CA ILE A 194 2.85 -27.47 5.83
C ILE A 194 1.90 -28.35 6.68
N ASP A 195 1.38 -27.83 7.79
CA ASP A 195 0.39 -28.53 8.62
C ASP A 195 -0.92 -28.83 7.88
N PHE A 196 -1.38 -27.92 7.01
CA PHE A 196 -2.54 -28.18 6.17
C PHE A 196 -2.29 -29.31 5.17
N MET A 197 -1.09 -29.37 4.58
CA MET A 197 -0.71 -30.44 3.64
C MET A 197 -0.53 -31.78 4.34
N ALA A 198 -0.02 -31.78 5.57
CA ALA A 198 0.08 -32.97 6.41
C ALA A 198 -1.29 -33.50 6.87
N GLY A 199 -2.35 -32.68 6.80
CA GLY A 199 -3.69 -33.03 7.27
C GLY A 199 -3.92 -32.80 8.76
N ASN A 200 -2.95 -32.21 9.48
CA ASN A 200 -3.04 -31.93 10.91
C ASN A 200 -4.08 -30.85 11.22
N ILE A 201 -4.24 -29.89 10.30
CA ILE A 201 -5.21 -28.79 10.44
C ILE A 201 -6.26 -28.93 9.35
N LYS A 202 -7.53 -28.99 9.75
CA LYS A 202 -8.66 -28.96 8.81
C LYS A 202 -8.85 -27.55 8.25
N ARG A 203 -8.96 -27.45 6.92
CA ARG A 203 -9.31 -26.19 6.26
C ARG A 203 -10.71 -25.75 6.65
N CYS A 204 -10.91 -24.44 6.70
CA CYS A 204 -12.24 -23.86 6.75
C CYS A 204 -13.03 -24.30 5.50
N PRO A 205 -14.28 -24.79 5.64
CA PRO A 205 -15.12 -25.11 4.50
C PRO A 205 -15.16 -23.98 3.46
N GLU A 206 -15.14 -24.32 2.17
CA GLU A 206 -14.99 -23.32 1.10
C GLU A 206 -16.10 -22.26 1.11
N TRP A 207 -17.34 -22.65 1.40
CA TRP A 207 -18.46 -21.72 1.46
C TRP A 207 -18.27 -20.66 2.57
N ILE A 208 -17.70 -21.04 3.72
CA ILE A 208 -17.37 -20.12 4.83
C ILE A 208 -16.25 -19.16 4.41
N ASN A 209 -15.21 -19.66 3.73
CA ASN A 209 -14.14 -18.82 3.19
C ASN A 209 -14.65 -17.84 2.14
N LYS A 210 -15.55 -18.28 1.24
CA LYS A 210 -16.15 -17.46 0.17
C LYS A 210 -16.99 -16.30 0.71
N ILE A 211 -17.76 -16.52 1.78
CA ILE A 211 -18.50 -15.44 2.47
C ILE A 211 -17.61 -14.60 3.41
N GLY A 212 -16.31 -14.91 3.52
CA GLY A 212 -15.36 -14.15 4.33
C GLY A 212 -15.42 -14.43 5.84
N MET A 213 -16.10 -15.49 6.28
CA MET A 213 -16.25 -15.85 7.70
C MET A 213 -15.18 -16.81 8.24
N GLU A 214 -14.07 -16.99 7.52
CA GLU A 214 -12.98 -17.86 7.97
C GLU A 214 -12.40 -17.44 9.33
N TRP A 215 -12.31 -16.13 9.60
CA TRP A 215 -11.85 -15.62 10.89
C TRP A 215 -12.76 -16.09 12.03
N PHE A 216 -14.08 -16.11 11.82
CA PHE A 216 -15.05 -16.56 12.82
C PHE A 216 -14.97 -18.07 13.04
N TYR A 217 -14.79 -18.83 11.96
CA TYR A 217 -14.52 -20.27 12.05
C TYR A 217 -13.27 -20.57 12.88
N ARG A 218 -12.18 -19.82 12.66
CA ARG A 218 -10.94 -19.93 13.45
C ARG A 218 -11.15 -19.50 14.90
N PHE A 219 -11.93 -18.45 15.13
CA PHE A 219 -12.29 -17.99 16.48
C PHE A 219 -13.01 -19.07 17.28
N ILE A 220 -14.02 -19.74 16.71
CA ILE A 220 -14.72 -20.83 17.39
C ILE A 220 -13.76 -21.99 17.71
N LYS A 221 -12.85 -22.33 16.78
CA LYS A 221 -11.91 -23.44 16.96
C LYS A 221 -10.81 -23.17 17.98
N ASP A 222 -10.42 -21.91 18.15
CA ASP A 222 -9.30 -21.53 19.00
C ASP A 222 -9.56 -20.17 19.69
N TYR A 223 -10.65 -20.14 20.48
CA TYR A 223 -11.19 -18.90 21.02
C TYR A 223 -10.20 -18.17 21.94
N LYS A 224 -9.42 -18.89 22.76
CA LYS A 224 -8.45 -18.28 23.69
C LYS A 224 -7.37 -17.51 22.95
N ARG A 225 -6.76 -18.14 21.93
CA ARG A 225 -5.69 -17.51 21.15
C ARG A 225 -6.24 -16.42 20.24
N MET A 226 -7.39 -16.66 19.60
CA MET A 226 -7.97 -15.73 18.62
C MET A 226 -8.63 -14.51 19.28
N TRP A 227 -9.12 -14.62 20.52
CA TRP A 227 -9.69 -13.48 21.24
C TRP A 227 -8.69 -12.33 21.36
N ARG A 228 -7.49 -12.61 21.90
CA ARG A 228 -6.43 -11.61 22.05
C ARG A 228 -6.02 -11.04 20.69
N ARG A 229 -5.85 -11.91 19.69
CA ARG A 229 -5.47 -11.47 18.35
C ARG A 229 -6.51 -10.51 17.76
N TYR A 230 -7.79 -10.84 17.78
CA TYR A 230 -8.82 -10.07 17.09
C TYR A 230 -9.29 -8.83 17.86
N PHE A 231 -9.46 -8.96 19.17
CA PHE A 231 -10.08 -7.91 19.99
C PHE A 231 -9.08 -7.07 20.79
N VAL A 232 -7.78 -7.37 20.71
CA VAL A 232 -6.73 -6.56 21.35
C VAL A 232 -5.70 -6.10 20.33
N GLU A 233 -5.12 -7.04 19.57
CA GLU A 233 -4.00 -6.75 18.66
C GLU A 233 -4.50 -6.14 17.34
N ASP A 234 -5.45 -6.80 16.68
CA ASP A 234 -5.98 -6.41 15.37
C ASP A 234 -6.90 -5.18 15.44
N ILE A 235 -7.38 -4.76 16.62
CA ILE A 235 -8.19 -3.53 16.76
C ILE A 235 -7.42 -2.29 16.29
N LYS A 236 -6.08 -2.29 16.47
CA LYS A 236 -5.19 -1.23 15.97
C LYS A 236 -5.30 -1.06 14.45
N PHE A 237 -5.67 -2.10 13.70
CA PHE A 237 -5.82 -2.02 12.25
C PHE A 237 -6.87 -0.99 11.84
N PHE A 238 -7.98 -0.87 12.57
CA PHE A 238 -9.03 0.09 12.24
C PHE A 238 -8.53 1.54 12.37
N SER A 239 -7.81 1.86 13.44
CA SER A 239 -7.25 3.21 13.63
C SER A 239 -6.20 3.53 12.57
N LEU A 240 -5.38 2.54 12.17
CA LEU A 240 -4.42 2.66 11.09
C LEU A 240 -5.10 2.94 9.74
N ILE A 241 -6.18 2.21 9.40
CA ILE A 241 -6.91 2.45 8.14
C ILE A 241 -7.51 3.85 8.12
N VAL A 242 -8.13 4.30 9.22
CA VAL A 242 -8.71 5.65 9.30
C VAL A 242 -7.63 6.72 9.12
N LYS A 243 -6.47 6.56 9.76
CA LYS A 243 -5.32 7.45 9.61
C LYS A 243 -4.83 7.46 8.16
N GLU A 244 -4.66 6.30 7.55
CA GLU A 244 -4.23 6.18 6.15
C GLU A 244 -5.22 6.82 5.18
N LYS A 245 -6.53 6.61 5.38
CA LYS A 245 -7.55 7.26 4.54
C LYS A 245 -7.51 8.78 4.65
N LYS A 246 -7.26 9.33 5.84
CA LYS A 246 -7.05 10.77 6.04
C LYS A 246 -5.79 11.26 5.33
N ASN A 247 -4.69 10.50 5.39
CA ASN A 247 -3.45 10.84 4.68
C ASN A 247 -3.65 10.84 3.16
N ILE A 248 -4.28 9.79 2.60
CA ILE A 248 -4.60 9.73 1.16
C ILE A 248 -5.50 10.90 0.74
N ARG A 249 -6.46 11.29 1.58
CA ARG A 249 -7.28 12.49 1.32
C ARG A 249 -6.44 13.76 1.34
N ARG A 250 -5.51 13.89 2.29
CA ARG A 250 -4.58 15.03 2.36
C ARG A 250 -3.67 15.11 1.15
N GLU A 251 -3.05 14.01 0.74
CA GLU A 251 -2.19 13.95 -0.45
C GLU A 251 -2.94 14.28 -1.75
N LYS A 252 -4.26 13.99 -1.80
CA LYS A 252 -5.10 14.32 -2.96
C LYS A 252 -5.66 15.74 -2.96
N MET A 253 -5.57 16.48 -1.86
CA MET A 253 -5.98 17.89 -1.84
C MET A 253 -4.90 18.72 -2.51
N LYS A 254 -5.20 19.27 -3.69
CA LYS A 254 -4.37 20.29 -4.31
C LYS A 254 -4.51 21.58 -3.51
N LEU A 255 -3.40 22.24 -3.17
CA LEU A 255 -3.47 23.52 -2.48
C LEU A 255 -3.95 24.62 -3.44
N VAL A 256 -3.42 24.58 -4.66
CA VAL A 256 -3.78 25.48 -5.76
C VAL A 256 -4.15 24.68 -7.00
N GLU A 257 -5.19 25.13 -7.71
CA GLU A 257 -5.69 24.50 -8.92
C GLU A 257 -5.70 25.48 -10.09
N MET A 258 -5.18 25.07 -11.26
CA MET A 258 -5.35 25.83 -12.49
C MET A 258 -6.79 25.75 -12.97
N LYS A 259 -7.35 26.92 -13.30
CA LYS A 259 -8.68 27.07 -13.86
C LYS A 259 -8.59 27.38 -15.34
N LYS A 260 -9.65 27.05 -16.06
CA LYS A 260 -9.84 27.48 -17.45
C LYS A 260 -10.85 28.60 -17.44
N VAL A 261 -10.65 29.57 -18.31
CA VAL A 261 -11.68 30.56 -18.61
C VAL A 261 -12.85 29.86 -19.29
N ASP A 262 -14.08 30.29 -19.00
CA ASP A 262 -15.29 29.67 -19.55
C ASP A 262 -15.41 29.91 -21.06
N PHE A 263 -14.95 31.07 -21.54
CA PHE A 263 -14.95 31.40 -22.96
C PHE A 263 -13.84 32.39 -23.29
N SER A 264 -13.26 32.26 -24.49
CA SER A 264 -12.26 33.18 -25.02
C SER A 264 -12.50 33.40 -26.51
N PHE A 265 -12.46 34.66 -26.95
CA PHE A 265 -12.55 35.06 -28.34
C PHE A 265 -11.51 36.12 -28.65
N SER A 266 -10.77 35.95 -29.75
CA SER A 266 -9.74 36.89 -30.18
C SER A 266 -9.93 37.29 -31.63
N ASP A 267 -9.78 38.58 -31.90
CA ASP A 267 -9.72 39.15 -33.25
C ASP A 267 -8.65 40.23 -33.33
N ASN A 268 -8.61 40.99 -34.44
CA ASN A 268 -7.63 42.05 -34.65
C ASN A 268 -7.76 43.24 -33.68
N ARG A 269 -8.84 43.33 -32.89
CA ARG A 269 -9.06 44.36 -31.87
C ARG A 269 -8.54 43.95 -30.49
N GLY A 270 -8.33 42.65 -30.27
CA GLY A 270 -7.84 42.11 -29.00
C GLY A 270 -8.51 40.80 -28.61
N THR A 271 -8.51 40.50 -27.31
CA THR A 271 -9.07 39.27 -26.73
C THR A 271 -10.15 39.59 -25.70
N LEU A 272 -11.29 38.93 -25.81
CA LEU A 272 -12.34 38.87 -24.80
C LEU A 272 -12.24 37.53 -24.06
N ASN A 273 -11.99 37.58 -22.75
CA ASN A 273 -12.03 36.41 -21.88
C ASN A 273 -13.22 36.52 -20.93
N GLN A 274 -14.15 35.57 -21.01
CA GLN A 274 -15.14 35.35 -19.97
C GLN A 274 -14.53 34.40 -18.95
N LEU A 275 -14.17 34.92 -17.79
CA LEU A 275 -13.51 34.13 -16.74
C LEU A 275 -14.46 33.06 -16.19
N VAL A 276 -15.67 33.48 -15.82
CA VAL A 276 -16.69 32.65 -15.15
C VAL A 276 -18.10 33.04 -15.60
N HIS A 277 -19.03 32.10 -15.62
CA HIS A 277 -20.43 32.30 -15.99
C HIS A 277 -21.33 32.60 -14.77
N ASN A 278 -21.09 31.93 -13.64
CA ASN A 278 -21.80 32.11 -12.37
C ASN A 278 -20.96 31.56 -11.19
N GLY A 279 -21.51 31.62 -9.97
CA GLY A 279 -20.94 30.93 -8.80
C GLY A 279 -19.94 31.71 -7.96
N TYR A 280 -19.82 33.02 -8.18
CA TYR A 280 -18.99 33.92 -7.39
C TYR A 280 -19.83 35.08 -6.86
N GLU A 281 -19.76 35.33 -5.56
CA GLU A 281 -20.56 36.35 -4.86
C GLU A 281 -19.80 37.66 -4.69
N GLN A 282 -18.47 37.61 -4.67
CA GLN A 282 -17.61 38.78 -4.48
C GLN A 282 -16.50 38.82 -5.53
N VAL A 283 -16.24 40.00 -6.08
CA VAL A 283 -15.14 40.27 -7.02
C VAL A 283 -14.38 41.51 -6.58
N ASN A 284 -13.07 41.37 -6.39
CA ASN A 284 -12.16 42.44 -6.06
C ASN A 284 -11.15 42.62 -7.21
N VAL A 285 -10.69 43.85 -7.42
CA VAL A 285 -9.57 44.14 -8.33
C VAL A 285 -8.41 44.67 -7.50
N LEU A 286 -7.25 44.06 -7.65
CA LEU A 286 -6.04 44.39 -6.90
C LEU A 286 -5.03 45.04 -7.82
N PHE A 287 -4.53 46.20 -7.40
CA PHE A 287 -3.39 46.87 -8.00
C PHE A 287 -2.22 46.78 -7.02
N THR A 288 -1.16 46.08 -7.40
CA THR A 288 -0.03 45.82 -6.50
C THR A 288 1.27 46.23 -7.17
N LYS A 289 2.13 46.91 -6.40
CA LYS A 289 3.46 47.33 -6.84
C LYS A 289 4.49 46.23 -6.67
N LYS A 290 5.52 46.26 -7.51
CA LYS A 290 6.70 45.40 -7.37
C LYS A 290 7.25 45.42 -5.94
N GLY A 291 7.58 44.24 -5.43
CA GLY A 291 8.20 44.03 -4.11
C GLY A 291 7.23 44.03 -2.94
N VAL A 292 5.93 44.24 -3.17
CA VAL A 292 4.91 44.09 -2.13
C VAL A 292 4.68 42.60 -1.84
N GLU A 293 4.38 42.30 -0.58
CA GLU A 293 3.86 41.01 -0.14
C GLU A 293 2.45 41.19 0.45
N ARG A 294 1.55 40.24 0.18
CA ARG A 294 0.18 40.20 0.70
C ARG A 294 -0.16 38.77 1.07
N GLY A 295 -1.00 38.54 2.08
CA GLY A 295 -1.44 37.20 2.45
C GLY A 295 -1.21 36.89 3.92
N GLY A 296 -0.73 35.68 4.22
CA GLY A 296 -0.60 35.18 5.60
C GLY A 296 -1.97 34.90 6.23
N HIS A 297 -2.94 34.49 5.42
CA HIS A 297 -4.30 34.17 5.87
C HIS A 297 -4.89 32.99 5.10
N PHE A 298 -6.03 32.51 5.58
CA PHE A 298 -6.84 31.51 4.91
C PHE A 298 -8.34 31.81 5.05
N HIS A 299 -9.12 31.19 4.15
CA HIS A 299 -10.57 31.21 4.12
C HIS A 299 -11.10 29.82 4.49
N LYS A 300 -12.01 29.70 5.46
CA LYS A 300 -12.61 28.41 5.84
C LYS A 300 -13.78 28.05 4.95
N ASP A 301 -14.60 29.05 4.61
CA ASP A 301 -15.88 28.85 3.97
C ASP A 301 -15.85 29.12 2.47
N SER A 302 -14.98 30.01 2.02
CA SER A 302 -14.84 30.45 0.63
C SER A 302 -13.59 29.89 -0.05
N VAL A 303 -13.69 29.58 -1.35
CA VAL A 303 -12.51 29.47 -2.22
C VAL A 303 -12.19 30.84 -2.79
N GLU A 304 -10.91 31.04 -3.09
CA GLU A 304 -10.44 32.29 -3.68
C GLU A 304 -9.82 32.00 -5.04
N CYS A 305 -10.29 32.69 -6.06
CA CYS A 305 -9.89 32.48 -7.45
C CYS A 305 -9.27 33.74 -8.01
N PHE A 306 -8.14 33.62 -8.69
CA PHE A 306 -7.34 34.73 -9.18
C PHE A 306 -7.11 34.62 -10.67
N PHE A 307 -7.39 35.70 -11.39
CA PHE A 307 -6.97 35.89 -12.77
C PHE A 307 -5.91 36.98 -12.87
N VAL A 308 -4.77 36.68 -13.47
CA VAL A 308 -3.68 37.64 -13.64
C VAL A 308 -3.90 38.47 -14.90
N VAL A 309 -4.32 39.73 -14.72
CA VAL A 309 -4.60 40.64 -15.84
C VAL A 309 -3.29 41.17 -16.46
N SER A 310 -2.30 41.47 -15.62
CA SER A 310 -0.98 41.91 -16.08
C SER A 310 0.09 41.64 -15.01
N GLY A 311 1.34 41.47 -15.44
CA GLY A 311 2.46 41.19 -14.56
C GLY A 311 2.53 39.72 -14.15
N SER A 312 3.07 39.47 -12.96
CA SER A 312 3.21 38.13 -12.38
C SER A 312 3.11 38.16 -10.85
N VAL A 313 2.81 37.01 -10.27
CA VAL A 313 2.67 36.79 -8.84
C VAL A 313 3.21 35.42 -8.46
N ASN A 314 3.98 35.35 -7.39
CA ASN A 314 4.40 34.10 -6.78
C ASN A 314 3.49 33.82 -5.59
N VAL A 315 2.99 32.59 -5.48
CA VAL A 315 2.09 32.17 -4.41
C VAL A 315 2.76 31.05 -3.62
N THR A 316 2.90 31.26 -2.32
CA THR A 316 3.23 30.22 -1.35
C THR A 316 1.93 29.75 -0.75
N ALA A 317 1.63 28.45 -0.85
CA ALA A 317 0.41 27.84 -0.34
C ALA A 317 0.78 26.77 0.71
N GLN A 318 0.08 26.78 1.84
CA GLN A 318 0.38 25.94 2.98
C GLN A 318 -0.89 25.33 3.59
N LEU A 319 -0.85 24.03 3.84
CA LEU A 319 -1.91 23.32 4.56
C LEU A 319 -1.35 22.08 5.26
N ASN A 320 -1.58 21.96 6.57
CA ASN A 320 -1.17 20.81 7.37
C ASN A 320 0.34 20.45 7.24
N GLY A 321 1.22 21.45 7.14
CA GLY A 321 2.67 21.28 7.04
C GLY A 321 3.18 20.95 5.62
N ILE A 322 2.30 20.82 4.64
CA ILE A 322 2.67 20.81 3.22
C ILE A 322 2.80 22.26 2.78
N ILE A 323 3.92 22.60 2.14
CA ILE A 323 4.20 23.93 1.57
C ILE A 323 4.50 23.74 0.09
N GLU A 324 3.78 24.46 -0.77
CA GLU A 324 3.98 24.46 -2.22
C GLU A 324 4.18 25.90 -2.70
N HIS A 325 5.03 26.06 -3.72
CA HIS A 325 5.32 27.34 -4.34
C HIS A 325 4.89 27.33 -5.80
N TYR A 326 4.17 28.38 -6.19
CA TYR A 326 3.62 28.56 -7.52
C TYR A 326 4.04 29.92 -8.08
N SER A 327 4.15 30.02 -9.40
CA SER A 327 4.38 31.27 -10.10
C SER A 327 3.36 31.39 -11.22
N PHE A 328 2.63 32.49 -11.23
CA PHE A 328 1.59 32.80 -12.19
C PHE A 328 1.92 34.09 -12.91
N LYS A 329 1.62 34.13 -14.20
CA LYS A 329 1.85 35.27 -15.09
C LYS A 329 0.55 35.69 -15.75
N LYS A 330 0.60 36.80 -16.50
CA LYS A 330 -0.52 37.26 -17.33
C LYS A 330 -1.25 36.10 -18.02
N ASP A 331 -2.59 36.18 -17.95
CA ASP A 331 -3.57 35.23 -18.47
C ASP A 331 -3.67 33.89 -17.72
N ASP A 332 -2.87 33.66 -16.68
CA ASP A 332 -3.09 32.53 -15.78
C ASP A 332 -4.34 32.75 -14.92
N PHE A 333 -5.12 31.68 -14.80
CA PHE A 333 -6.32 31.61 -13.97
C PHE A 333 -6.15 30.47 -12.96
N PHE A 334 -6.20 30.75 -11.67
CA PHE A 334 -5.97 29.74 -10.62
C PHE A 334 -6.91 29.93 -9.43
N GLN A 335 -7.05 28.88 -8.63
CA GLN A 335 -7.90 28.82 -7.44
C GLN A 335 -7.08 28.32 -6.27
N ILE A 336 -7.15 29.04 -5.15
CA ILE A 336 -6.67 28.59 -3.84
C ILE A 336 -7.84 27.91 -3.11
N ASN A 337 -7.62 26.68 -2.68
CA ASN A 337 -8.66 25.89 -2.03
C ASN A 337 -8.89 26.31 -0.56
N LYS A 338 -10.04 25.93 -0.02
CA LYS A 338 -10.44 26.25 1.37
C LYS A 338 -9.39 25.78 2.37
N SER A 339 -9.23 26.55 3.43
CA SER A 339 -8.28 26.35 4.53
C SER A 339 -6.80 26.39 4.15
N VAL A 340 -6.46 26.68 2.89
CA VAL A 340 -5.08 26.85 2.46
C VAL A 340 -4.62 28.24 2.89
N ILE A 341 -3.63 28.27 3.78
CA ILE A 341 -2.91 29.48 4.15
C ILE A 341 -2.09 29.89 2.94
N HIS A 342 -2.19 31.13 2.51
CA HIS A 342 -1.47 31.56 1.33
C HIS A 342 -0.88 32.96 1.49
N SER A 343 0.27 33.14 0.83
CA SER A 343 1.00 34.39 0.75
C SER A 343 1.46 34.63 -0.68
N MET A 344 1.41 35.88 -1.10
CA MET A 344 1.69 36.33 -2.46
C MET A 344 2.81 37.36 -2.45
N SER A 345 3.84 37.13 -3.26
CA SER A 345 4.89 38.10 -3.53
C SER A 345 4.89 38.51 -4.99
N TYR A 346 5.11 39.80 -5.24
CA TYR A 346 4.91 40.40 -6.55
C TYR A 346 6.25 40.85 -7.14
N PRO A 347 6.86 40.08 -8.07
CA PRO A 347 8.17 40.40 -8.64
C PRO A 347 8.14 41.62 -9.59
N GLU A 348 6.95 42.05 -10.03
CA GLU A 348 6.71 43.24 -10.84
C GLU A 348 5.36 43.88 -10.50
N ASP A 349 5.05 45.04 -11.09
CA ASP A 349 3.74 45.66 -10.96
C ASP A 349 2.67 44.72 -11.55
N CYS A 350 1.63 44.43 -10.77
CA CYS A 350 0.70 43.35 -11.07
C CYS A 350 -0.75 43.80 -10.85
N ILE A 351 -1.64 43.36 -11.74
CA ILE A 351 -3.09 43.56 -11.63
C ILE A 351 -3.74 42.19 -11.57
N LEU A 352 -4.49 41.94 -10.50
CA LEU A 352 -5.24 40.70 -10.30
C LEU A 352 -6.74 40.99 -10.19
N VAL A 353 -7.55 40.09 -10.75
CA VAL A 353 -8.96 39.96 -10.37
C VAL A 353 -9.05 38.81 -9.38
N ALA A 354 -9.52 39.09 -8.16
CA ALA A 354 -9.81 38.08 -7.14
C ALA A 354 -11.31 37.86 -7.05
N MET A 355 -11.75 36.62 -7.05
CA MET A 355 -13.16 36.22 -7.02
C MET A 355 -13.37 35.20 -5.92
N TYR A 356 -14.43 35.36 -5.14
CA TYR A 356 -14.79 34.46 -4.05
C TYR A 356 -16.14 33.80 -4.31
N ASP A 357 -16.21 32.48 -4.12
CA ASP A 357 -17.47 31.73 -4.28
C ASP A 357 -18.52 32.16 -3.23
N LYS A 358 -18.07 32.74 -2.13
CA LYS A 358 -18.90 33.36 -1.09
C LYS A 358 -18.29 34.68 -0.64
N CYS A 359 -19.12 35.63 -0.21
CA CYS A 359 -18.62 36.89 0.36
C CYS A 359 -17.69 36.65 1.56
N VAL A 360 -16.54 37.32 1.56
CA VAL A 360 -15.54 37.25 2.64
C VAL A 360 -16.07 37.95 3.89
N GLU A 361 -16.76 39.08 3.73
CA GLU A 361 -17.46 39.78 4.80
C GLU A 361 -18.96 39.71 4.53
N ARG A 362 -19.70 39.11 5.46
CA ARG A 362 -21.15 38.90 5.37
C ARG A 362 -21.91 40.02 6.09
N GLU A 363 -23.19 40.16 5.77
CA GLU A 363 -24.09 41.17 6.37
C GLU A 363 -24.23 41.02 7.90
N ASP A 364 -24.05 39.81 8.43
CA ASP A 364 -24.07 39.53 9.87
C ASP A 364 -22.76 39.92 10.59
N GLY A 365 -21.81 40.51 9.87
CA GLY A 365 -20.49 40.91 10.38
C GLY A 365 -19.47 39.77 10.44
N TYR A 366 -19.83 38.56 10.01
CA TYR A 366 -18.88 37.45 9.93
C TYR A 366 -17.83 37.72 8.84
N LYS A 367 -16.55 37.54 9.19
CA LYS A 367 -15.43 37.66 8.26
C LYS A 367 -14.74 36.31 8.11
N ASP A 368 -14.82 35.73 6.91
CA ASP A 368 -14.14 34.50 6.53
C ASP A 368 -12.68 34.78 6.17
N ILE A 369 -11.92 35.42 7.06
CA ILE A 369 -10.49 35.66 6.86
C ILE A 369 -9.77 35.45 8.18
N PHE A 370 -8.86 34.49 8.20
CA PHE A 370 -8.18 34.07 9.42
C PHE A 370 -6.66 34.17 9.19
N PRO A 371 -5.91 34.85 10.08
CA PRO A 371 -4.46 34.90 9.97
C PRO A 371 -3.83 33.51 10.16
N GLU A 372 -2.61 33.33 9.62
CA GLU A 372 -1.77 32.12 9.74
C GLU A 372 -1.59 31.62 11.17
#